data_AF-A0A3N5RAU5-F1
#
_entry.id   AF-A0A3N5RAU5-F1
#
_cell.length_a   1.000
_cell.length_b   1.000
_cell.length_c   1.000
_cell.angle_alpha   90.00
_cell.angle_beta   90.00
_cell.angle_gamma   90.00
#
_symmetry.space_group_name_H-M   'P 1'
#
loop_
_entity.id
_entity.type
_entity.pdbx_description
1 polymer ?
#
loop_
_entity_poly.entity_id
_entity_poly.type
_entity_poly.pdbx_seq_one_letter_code
_entity_poly.pdbx_strand_id
1 'polypeptide(L)'
;MDNYKKTLKQVQGDLRKIYTLFLAKNFDGYSDICRIITARKLNEDFSLFKLLQNEFPNLFILTNSIELLQNIPPYENIYAELIITDSHKFNSRKLLEIVKAGNIKYVITNPVYFSDPGDYLLHRVVTAIKKRGTFENLDENDLADKEFYFKAPSSFDYLTKKIPEAFNNIDFIASQCNVDLGFGQYKVPTFPDLSAGQKNPYSKLWHYSYEGLERRYGESAKSIKSRLQEELDVIDDLSLSDYFLIVHDIFLEAKRRGMMTLTRGSAANSLVCYCLGLTEVDPVKHNFYFTRFLNKSRSSLPDIDIDFSWKERDEIVQYVFQKYGYSRVAFISTHVTIKARSAFRETAKVFGFSDEEISKLSRYIPWTDARNLPEVSKKFPESRSLNFDDEPWKSIISIAARLANFPRHLSIHPGGIIITPQPITNYTAVEFAKNKGVGLIITQPDMYGVEDMGLLKIDLLSQRSLGVLRDSIHQIRENEY
;
A
#
# COMPACT_ATOMS: atom_id res chain seq x y z
N MET A 1 34.37 -24.94 -14.29
CA MET A 1 33.07 -24.28 -14.56
C MET A 1 31.89 -25.27 -14.58
N ASP A 2 32.06 -26.52 -15.00
CA ASP A 2 30.95 -27.50 -15.05
C ASP A 2 30.51 -28.05 -13.69
N ASN A 3 31.40 -28.11 -12.68
CA ASN A 3 31.00 -28.51 -11.32
C ASN A 3 30.13 -27.45 -10.61
N TYR A 4 30.34 -26.17 -10.88
CA TYR A 4 29.52 -25.09 -10.29
C TYR A 4 28.10 -25.06 -10.88
N LYS A 5 27.96 -25.36 -12.18
CA LYS A 5 26.66 -25.52 -12.85
C LYS A 5 25.95 -26.82 -12.45
N LYS A 6 26.68 -27.89 -12.11
CA LYS A 6 26.10 -29.12 -11.54
C LYS A 6 25.58 -28.91 -10.12
N THR A 7 26.27 -28.13 -9.28
CA THR A 7 25.75 -27.76 -7.94
C THR A 7 24.49 -26.92 -8.06
N LEU A 8 24.44 -25.95 -8.99
CA LEU A 8 23.22 -25.16 -9.25
C LEU A 8 22.07 -25.99 -9.84
N LYS A 9 22.35 -27.02 -10.64
CA LYS A 9 21.31 -27.94 -11.17
C LYS A 9 20.85 -28.99 -10.14
N GLN A 10 21.69 -29.39 -9.19
CA GLN A 10 21.25 -30.20 -8.04
C GLN A 10 20.46 -29.36 -7.01
N VAL A 11 20.72 -28.05 -6.93
CA VAL A 11 19.89 -27.08 -6.18
C VAL A 11 18.55 -26.81 -6.88
N GLN A 12 18.41 -27.14 -8.17
CA GLN A 12 17.12 -27.11 -8.89
C GLN A 12 16.28 -28.39 -8.73
N GLY A 13 16.70 -29.33 -7.88
CA GLY A 13 16.04 -30.61 -7.66
C GLY A 13 14.99 -30.67 -6.54
N ASP A 14 14.81 -29.60 -5.76
CA ASP A 14 13.75 -29.53 -4.73
C ASP A 14 13.42 -28.05 -4.51
N LEU A 15 12.62 -27.43 -5.41
CA LEU A 15 12.13 -26.06 -5.25
C LEU A 15 11.10 -25.97 -4.10
N ARG A 16 11.45 -26.47 -2.91
CA ARG A 16 10.77 -26.05 -1.70
C ARG A 16 11.01 -24.56 -1.57
N LYS A 17 9.93 -23.79 -1.56
CA LYS A 17 10.00 -22.35 -1.30
C LYS A 17 10.59 -22.15 0.09
N ILE A 18 11.87 -21.83 0.16
CA ILE A 18 12.50 -21.38 1.41
C ILE A 18 11.80 -20.08 1.80
N TYR A 19 11.31 -20.02 3.03
CA TYR A 19 10.77 -18.81 3.61
C TYR A 19 11.48 -18.49 4.93
N THR A 20 11.28 -17.27 5.37
CA THR A 20 11.84 -16.73 6.61
C THR A 20 10.86 -15.68 7.12
N LEU A 21 10.59 -15.71 8.42
CA LEU A 21 9.77 -14.71 9.09
C LEU A 21 10.68 -13.63 9.67
N PHE A 22 10.32 -12.37 9.44
CA PHE A 22 11.00 -11.21 10.01
C PHE A 22 10.04 -10.52 10.96
N LEU A 23 10.45 -10.36 12.22
CA LEU A 23 9.67 -9.67 13.25
C LEU A 23 10.42 -8.42 13.67
N ALA A 24 9.78 -7.26 13.58
CA ALA A 24 10.38 -5.99 13.94
C ALA A 24 10.39 -5.81 15.46
N LYS A 25 11.57 -5.49 16.02
CA LYS A 25 11.72 -5.16 17.45
C LYS A 25 11.17 -3.76 17.77
N ASN A 26 11.31 -2.85 16.82
CA ASN A 26 11.04 -1.42 16.96
C ASN A 26 10.76 -0.79 15.59
N PHE A 27 10.61 0.53 15.53
CA PHE A 27 10.36 1.27 14.28
C PHE A 27 11.47 1.10 13.23
N ASP A 28 12.74 1.03 13.64
CA ASP A 28 13.84 0.80 12.69
C ASP A 28 13.77 -0.60 12.08
N GLY A 29 13.38 -1.60 12.88
CA GLY A 29 13.09 -2.95 12.39
C GLY A 29 11.91 -2.96 11.42
N TYR A 30 10.86 -2.19 11.68
CA TYR A 30 9.76 -2.03 10.72
C TYR A 30 10.24 -1.43 9.39
N SER A 31 11.12 -0.43 9.46
CA SER A 31 11.77 0.14 8.28
C SER A 31 12.62 -0.89 7.52
N ASP A 32 13.36 -1.74 8.24
CA ASP A 32 14.12 -2.83 7.63
C ASP A 32 13.22 -3.84 6.92
N ILE A 33 12.09 -4.22 7.53
CA ILE A 33 11.07 -5.05 6.86
C ILE A 33 10.58 -4.38 5.58
N CYS A 34 10.28 -3.08 5.61
CA CYS A 34 9.83 -2.33 4.45
C CYS A 34 10.88 -2.34 3.32
N ARG A 35 12.17 -2.18 3.66
CA ARG A 35 13.28 -2.27 2.70
C ARG A 35 13.42 -3.68 2.13
N ILE A 36 13.31 -4.72 2.95
CA ILE A 36 13.37 -6.13 2.52
C ILE A 36 12.23 -6.45 1.55
N ILE A 37 11.00 -6.08 1.90
CA ILE A 37 9.82 -6.28 1.04
C ILE A 37 10.00 -5.52 -0.27
N THR A 38 10.44 -4.27 -0.21
CA THR A 38 10.71 -3.45 -1.41
C THR A 38 11.76 -4.09 -2.30
N ALA A 39 12.89 -4.53 -1.74
CA ALA A 39 13.93 -5.23 -2.47
C ALA A 39 13.38 -6.50 -3.13
N ARG A 40 12.54 -7.28 -2.44
CA ARG A 40 11.90 -8.48 -3.00
C ARG A 40 10.98 -8.16 -4.18
N LYS A 41 10.32 -7.00 -4.16
CA LYS A 41 9.33 -6.59 -5.16
C LYS A 41 9.93 -5.86 -6.36
N LEU A 42 11.06 -5.19 -6.16
CA LEU A 42 11.72 -4.40 -7.19
C LEU A 42 12.95 -5.09 -7.82
N ASN A 43 13.51 -6.11 -7.17
CA ASN A 43 14.67 -6.85 -7.67
C ASN A 43 14.27 -8.27 -8.08
N GLU A 44 14.40 -8.59 -9.38
CA GLU A 44 14.14 -9.94 -9.90
C GLU A 44 15.16 -10.97 -9.39
N ASP A 45 16.39 -10.55 -9.07
CA ASP A 45 17.49 -11.38 -8.57
C ASP A 45 17.54 -11.49 -7.02
N PHE A 46 16.44 -11.16 -6.35
CA PHE A 46 16.37 -11.24 -4.89
C PHE A 46 16.71 -12.64 -4.35
N SER A 47 17.57 -12.70 -3.34
CA SER A 47 17.98 -13.94 -2.68
C SER A 47 18.01 -13.77 -1.15
N LEU A 48 17.30 -14.65 -0.43
CA LEU A 48 17.33 -14.69 1.02
C LEU A 48 18.73 -14.97 1.56
N PHE A 49 19.48 -15.88 0.93
CA PHE A 49 20.86 -16.19 1.33
C PHE A 49 21.77 -14.97 1.25
N LYS A 50 21.69 -14.19 0.16
CA LYS A 50 22.48 -12.95 0.00
C LYS A 50 22.04 -11.88 0.99
N LEU A 51 20.73 -11.73 1.19
CA LEU A 51 20.17 -10.75 2.11
C LEU A 51 20.69 -10.99 3.54
N LEU A 52 20.57 -12.23 4.01
CA LEU A 52 20.91 -12.66 5.37
C LEU A 52 22.41 -12.83 5.62
N GLN A 53 23.27 -12.50 4.66
CA GLN A 53 24.69 -12.26 4.96
C GLN A 53 24.87 -10.97 5.79
N ASN A 54 23.96 -10.00 5.64
CA ASN A 54 23.97 -8.78 6.43
C ASN A 54 23.30 -8.99 7.78
N GLU A 55 23.77 -8.26 8.79
CA GLU A 55 23.15 -8.24 10.12
C GLU A 55 21.92 -7.33 10.13
N PHE A 56 20.86 -7.77 10.80
CA PHE A 56 19.61 -7.00 11.00
C PHE A 56 19.31 -6.87 12.50
N PRO A 57 20.03 -6.02 13.24
CA PRO A 57 19.97 -6.00 14.70
C PRO A 57 18.58 -5.67 15.25
N ASN A 58 17.76 -4.94 14.48
CA ASN A 58 16.39 -4.55 14.83
C ASN A 58 15.31 -5.58 14.47
N LEU A 59 15.71 -6.75 13.95
CA LEU A 59 14.79 -7.83 13.58
C LEU A 59 15.02 -9.07 14.43
N PHE A 60 13.99 -9.86 14.66
CA PHE A 60 14.12 -11.30 14.88
C PHE A 60 13.84 -12.04 13.57
N ILE A 61 14.58 -13.10 13.34
CA ILE A 61 14.55 -13.86 12.09
C ILE A 61 14.24 -15.30 12.42
N LEU A 62 13.10 -15.82 11.96
CA LEU A 62 12.69 -17.21 12.16
C LEU A 62 12.77 -17.98 10.84
N THR A 63 13.36 -19.16 10.84
CA THR A 63 13.39 -20.01 9.65
C THR A 63 13.33 -21.49 10.00
N ASN A 64 12.57 -22.25 9.21
CA ASN A 64 12.54 -23.71 9.29
C ASN A 64 13.55 -24.38 8.33
N SER A 65 14.32 -23.59 7.58
CA SER A 65 15.27 -24.09 6.58
C SER A 65 16.62 -24.41 7.21
N ILE A 66 16.92 -25.71 7.30
CA ILE A 66 18.25 -26.22 7.71
C ILE A 66 19.33 -25.66 6.80
N GLU A 67 19.08 -25.64 5.48
CA GLU A 67 20.04 -25.13 4.50
C GLU A 67 20.35 -23.65 4.75
N LEU A 68 19.35 -22.85 5.07
CA LEU A 68 19.55 -21.42 5.35
C LEU A 68 20.38 -21.23 6.62
N LEU A 69 20.03 -21.93 7.71
CA LEU A 69 20.74 -21.86 8.99
C LEU A 69 22.22 -22.26 8.88
N GLN A 70 22.55 -23.17 7.98
CA GLN A 70 23.94 -23.63 7.77
C GLN A 70 24.79 -22.68 6.92
N ASN A 71 24.17 -21.77 6.15
CA ASN A 71 24.84 -20.91 5.17
C ASN A 71 24.79 -19.41 5.50
N ILE A 72 24.22 -19.04 6.65
CA ILE A 72 24.18 -17.64 7.13
C ILE A 72 25.05 -17.49 8.39
N PRO A 73 25.61 -16.29 8.65
CA PRO A 73 26.32 -16.04 9.89
C PRO A 73 25.42 -16.29 11.12
N PRO A 74 25.97 -16.79 12.24
CA PRO A 74 25.19 -17.17 13.43
C PRO A 74 24.81 -15.96 14.28
N TYR A 75 24.06 -15.01 13.72
CA TYR A 75 23.59 -13.83 14.43
C TYR A 75 22.63 -14.22 15.58
N GLU A 76 22.73 -13.55 16.73
CA GLU A 76 21.99 -13.91 17.95
C GLU A 76 20.46 -13.74 17.84
N ASN A 77 20.00 -12.99 16.84
CA ASN A 77 18.61 -12.70 16.57
C ASN A 77 17.96 -13.71 15.59
N ILE A 78 18.69 -14.75 15.19
CA ILE A 78 18.18 -15.85 14.35
C ILE A 78 17.72 -17.01 15.23
N TYR A 79 16.52 -17.51 14.95
CA TYR A 79 15.92 -18.67 15.62
C TYR A 79 15.46 -19.68 14.59
N ALA A 80 15.60 -20.96 14.93
CA ALA A 80 14.99 -22.03 14.16
C ALA A 80 13.48 -22.14 14.48
N GLU A 81 12.67 -22.25 13.43
CA GLU A 81 11.22 -22.35 13.52
C GLU A 81 10.78 -23.83 13.46
N LEU A 82 10.21 -24.33 14.55
CA LEU A 82 9.69 -25.68 14.65
C LEU A 82 8.18 -25.67 14.44
N ILE A 83 7.71 -26.40 13.42
CA ILE A 83 6.28 -26.51 13.09
C ILE A 83 5.81 -27.93 13.42
N ILE A 84 4.91 -28.06 14.39
CA ILE A 84 4.47 -29.34 14.91
C ILE A 84 3.05 -29.64 14.41
N THR A 85 2.98 -30.12 13.16
CA THR A 85 1.77 -30.72 12.56
C THR A 85 2.09 -32.13 12.10
N ASP A 86 1.07 -32.91 11.74
CA ASP A 86 1.29 -34.27 11.23
C ASP A 86 2.19 -34.31 10.00
N SER A 87 2.07 -33.32 9.11
CA SER A 87 2.87 -33.20 7.88
C SER A 87 4.29 -32.70 8.14
N HIS A 88 4.51 -31.93 9.22
CA HIS A 88 5.79 -31.25 9.48
C HIS A 88 6.62 -31.87 10.62
N LYS A 89 6.04 -32.75 11.45
CA LYS A 89 6.69 -33.32 12.65
C LYS A 89 8.03 -34.00 12.38
N PHE A 90 8.20 -34.66 11.24
CA PHE A 90 9.45 -35.33 10.89
C PHE A 90 10.58 -34.31 10.63
N ASN A 91 10.31 -33.31 9.79
CA ASN A 91 11.27 -32.25 9.48
C ASN A 91 11.62 -31.43 10.73
N SER A 92 10.63 -31.11 11.58
CA SER A 92 10.85 -30.37 12.83
C SER A 92 11.67 -31.15 13.84
N ARG A 93 11.53 -32.49 13.93
CA ARG A 93 12.41 -33.33 14.78
C ARG A 93 13.85 -33.28 14.30
N LYS A 94 14.08 -33.43 13.00
CA LYS A 94 15.42 -33.34 12.40
C LYS A 94 16.05 -31.96 12.64
N LEU A 95 15.27 -30.89 12.45
CA LEU A 95 15.72 -29.53 12.72
C LEU A 95 16.09 -29.34 14.21
N LEU A 96 15.27 -29.85 15.13
CA LEU A 96 15.52 -29.79 16.57
C LEU A 96 16.85 -30.45 16.98
N GLU A 97 17.18 -31.60 16.40
CA GLU A 97 18.46 -32.28 16.67
C GLU A 97 19.66 -31.43 16.22
N ILE A 98 19.58 -30.85 15.02
CA ILE A 98 20.64 -30.01 14.45
C ILE A 98 20.84 -28.74 15.28
N VAL A 99 19.76 -28.05 15.63
CA VAL A 99 19.86 -26.75 16.34
C VAL A 99 20.34 -26.93 17.77
N LYS A 100 19.99 -28.04 18.43
CA LYS A 100 20.54 -28.39 19.75
C LYS A 100 22.03 -28.67 19.69
N ALA A 101 22.49 -29.43 18.69
CA ALA A 101 23.92 -29.69 18.50
C ALA A 101 24.71 -28.43 18.18
N GLY A 102 24.11 -27.49 17.43
CA GLY A 102 24.71 -26.21 17.07
C GLY A 102 24.52 -25.08 18.08
N ASN A 103 23.86 -25.33 19.22
CA ASN A 103 23.47 -24.30 20.20
C ASN A 103 22.72 -23.09 19.58
N ILE A 104 21.88 -23.35 18.57
CA ILE A 104 21.05 -22.35 17.89
C ILE A 104 19.72 -22.27 18.63
N LYS A 105 19.27 -21.05 18.95
CA LYS A 105 17.97 -20.82 19.60
C LYS A 105 16.83 -21.25 18.68
N TYR A 106 15.72 -21.67 19.25
CA TYR A 106 14.58 -22.18 18.49
C TYR A 106 13.25 -21.83 19.16
N VAL A 107 12.20 -21.78 18.35
CA VAL A 107 10.82 -21.49 18.75
C VAL A 107 9.87 -22.52 18.15
N ILE A 108 8.68 -22.66 18.75
CA ILE A 108 7.58 -23.43 18.14
C ILE A 108 6.55 -22.44 17.62
N THR A 109 6.18 -22.56 16.36
CA THR A 109 5.13 -21.75 15.74
C THR A 109 4.06 -22.66 15.11
N ASN A 110 2.93 -22.06 14.79
CA ASN A 110 1.91 -22.67 13.96
C ASN A 110 1.50 -21.62 12.92
N PRO A 111 1.99 -21.71 11.67
CA PRO A 111 1.55 -20.82 10.62
C PRO A 111 0.02 -20.78 10.54
N VAL A 112 -0.55 -19.60 10.39
CA VAL A 112 -2.00 -19.40 10.36
C VAL A 112 -2.40 -18.91 8.98
N TYR A 113 -3.11 -19.75 8.24
CA TYR A 113 -3.68 -19.44 6.93
C TYR A 113 -5.20 -19.30 6.96
N PHE A 114 -5.82 -19.80 8.03
CA PHE A 114 -7.26 -19.80 8.20
C PHE A 114 -7.66 -19.57 9.67
N SER A 115 -8.88 -19.08 9.89
CA SER A 115 -9.37 -18.80 11.25
C SER A 115 -9.80 -20.09 11.93
N ASP A 116 -10.55 -20.92 11.22
CA ASP A 116 -11.08 -22.19 11.72
C ASP A 116 -10.86 -23.35 10.72
N PRO A 117 -10.96 -24.61 11.16
CA PRO A 117 -10.72 -25.76 10.28
C PRO A 117 -11.65 -25.82 9.05
N GLY A 118 -12.85 -25.26 9.11
CA GLY A 118 -13.83 -25.24 8.01
C GLY A 118 -13.44 -24.30 6.86
N ASP A 119 -12.57 -23.33 7.13
CA ASP A 119 -12.00 -22.42 6.13
C ASP A 119 -11.05 -23.13 5.15
N TYR A 120 -10.63 -24.36 5.42
CA TYR A 120 -9.76 -25.10 4.51
C TYR A 120 -10.34 -25.23 3.09
N LEU A 121 -11.67 -25.38 2.98
CA LEU A 121 -12.34 -25.38 1.67
C LEU A 121 -12.21 -24.02 0.97
N LEU A 122 -12.35 -22.92 1.70
CA LEU A 122 -12.16 -21.57 1.16
C LEU A 122 -10.71 -21.37 0.70
N HIS A 123 -9.73 -21.84 1.48
CA HIS A 123 -8.32 -21.85 1.09
C HIS A 123 -8.08 -22.60 -0.24
N ARG A 124 -8.69 -23.79 -0.40
CA ARG A 124 -8.62 -24.54 -1.66
C ARG A 124 -9.20 -23.75 -2.83
N VAL A 125 -10.34 -23.09 -2.64
CA VAL A 125 -10.99 -22.26 -3.67
C VAL A 125 -10.10 -21.09 -4.07
N VAL A 126 -9.59 -20.32 -3.11
CA VAL A 126 -8.69 -19.18 -3.38
C VAL A 126 -7.41 -19.64 -4.07
N THR A 127 -6.87 -20.81 -3.69
CA THR A 127 -5.69 -21.40 -4.31
C THR A 127 -5.96 -21.80 -5.77
N ALA A 128 -7.11 -22.43 -6.05
CA ALA A 128 -7.51 -22.80 -7.41
C ALA A 128 -7.70 -21.55 -8.30
N ILE A 129 -8.35 -20.50 -7.78
CA ILE A 129 -8.47 -19.20 -8.48
C ILE A 129 -7.09 -18.64 -8.82
N LYS A 130 -6.15 -18.65 -7.86
CA LYS A 130 -4.78 -18.17 -8.07
C LYS A 130 -4.04 -18.97 -9.15
N LYS A 131 -4.22 -20.29 -9.18
CA LYS A 131 -3.63 -21.18 -10.20
C LYS A 131 -4.38 -21.17 -11.53
N ARG A 132 -5.52 -20.49 -11.62
CA ARG A 132 -6.42 -20.46 -12.79
C ARG A 132 -6.89 -21.88 -13.18
N GLY A 133 -7.20 -22.70 -12.18
CA GLY A 133 -7.63 -24.09 -12.36
C GLY A 133 -8.87 -24.45 -11.56
N THR A 134 -9.26 -25.73 -11.63
CA THR A 134 -10.33 -26.35 -10.86
C THR A 134 -9.79 -27.04 -9.60
N PHE A 135 -10.67 -27.60 -8.77
CA PHE A 135 -10.23 -28.46 -7.65
C PHE A 135 -9.40 -29.67 -8.10
N GLU A 136 -9.64 -30.19 -9.31
CA GLU A 136 -8.90 -31.32 -9.88
C GLU A 136 -7.48 -30.93 -10.31
N ASN A 137 -7.22 -29.63 -10.51
CA ASN A 137 -5.90 -29.13 -10.89
C ASN A 137 -5.02 -28.75 -9.67
N LEU A 138 -5.48 -29.02 -8.44
CA LEU A 138 -4.73 -28.71 -7.22
C LEU A 138 -3.90 -29.91 -6.77
N ASP A 139 -2.59 -29.70 -6.62
CA ASP A 139 -1.69 -30.63 -5.98
C ASP A 139 -1.65 -30.39 -4.47
N GLU A 140 -1.30 -31.40 -3.67
CA GLU A 140 -1.13 -31.23 -2.21
C GLU A 140 -0.07 -30.17 -1.88
N ASN A 141 0.97 -30.05 -2.71
CA ASN A 141 2.03 -29.05 -2.56
C ASN A 141 1.57 -27.60 -2.82
N ASP A 142 0.38 -27.41 -3.41
CA ASP A 142 -0.23 -26.07 -3.57
C ASP A 142 -0.96 -25.61 -2.31
N LEU A 143 -1.31 -26.55 -1.44
CA LEU A 143 -2.17 -26.31 -0.29
C LEU A 143 -1.35 -26.09 0.97
N ALA A 144 -1.87 -25.21 1.84
CA ALA A 144 -1.38 -25.10 3.20
C ALA A 144 -1.77 -26.37 3.96
N ASP A 145 -1.02 -26.71 5.00
CA ASP A 145 -1.40 -27.80 5.90
C ASP A 145 -2.80 -27.50 6.50
N LYS A 146 -3.69 -28.49 6.52
CA LYS A 146 -5.05 -28.38 7.11
C LYS A 146 -5.05 -28.06 8.62
N GLU A 147 -3.90 -28.19 9.28
CA GLU A 147 -3.70 -27.79 10.66
C GLU A 147 -3.29 -26.32 10.85
N PHE A 148 -3.06 -25.55 9.77
CA PHE A 148 -2.72 -24.12 9.82
C PHE A 148 -3.91 -23.20 10.10
N TYR A 149 -4.81 -23.61 11.00
CA TYR A 149 -5.85 -22.75 11.59
C TYR A 149 -5.33 -22.05 12.85
N PHE A 150 -6.07 -21.06 13.32
CA PHE A 150 -5.79 -20.41 14.61
C PHE A 150 -6.10 -21.36 15.78
N LYS A 151 -5.08 -22.13 16.21
CA LYS A 151 -5.20 -23.11 17.30
C LYS A 151 -5.36 -22.41 18.66
N ALA A 152 -6.16 -23.00 19.54
CA ALA A 152 -6.29 -22.54 20.91
C ALA A 152 -5.00 -22.78 21.71
N PRO A 153 -4.67 -21.96 22.73
CA PRO A 153 -3.48 -22.16 23.56
C PRO A 153 -3.37 -23.56 24.17
N SER A 154 -4.50 -24.16 24.58
CA SER A 154 -4.56 -25.51 25.15
C SER A 154 -4.08 -26.60 24.20
N SER A 155 -4.07 -26.35 22.88
CA SER A 155 -3.50 -27.28 21.88
C SER A 155 -1.98 -27.46 22.05
N PHE A 156 -1.31 -26.59 22.80
CA PHE A 156 0.13 -26.58 22.98
C PHE A 156 0.59 -27.05 24.38
N ASP A 157 -0.31 -27.33 25.32
CA ASP A 157 0.03 -27.65 26.74
C ASP A 157 1.07 -28.76 26.89
N TYR A 158 0.94 -29.83 26.10
CA TYR A 158 1.90 -30.92 26.10
C TYR A 158 3.29 -30.48 25.62
N LEU A 159 3.33 -29.62 24.59
CA LEU A 159 4.58 -29.10 24.02
C LEU A 159 5.25 -28.12 24.98
N THR A 160 4.50 -27.30 25.69
CA THR A 160 5.03 -26.37 26.70
C THR A 160 5.76 -27.11 27.82
N LYS A 161 5.25 -28.28 28.25
CA LYS A 161 5.93 -29.13 29.24
C LYS A 161 7.16 -29.84 28.69
N LYS A 162 7.12 -30.24 27.41
CA LYS A 162 8.18 -31.06 26.79
C LYS A 162 9.37 -30.23 26.29
N ILE A 163 9.11 -29.02 25.81
CA ILE A 163 10.10 -28.12 25.20
C ILE A 163 9.90 -26.70 25.73
N PRO A 164 10.04 -26.47 27.06
CA PRO A 164 9.76 -25.17 27.67
C PRO A 164 10.66 -24.05 27.14
N GLU A 165 11.90 -24.36 26.77
CA GLU A 165 12.85 -23.40 26.19
C GLU A 165 12.30 -22.69 24.95
N ALA A 166 11.60 -23.42 24.08
CA ALA A 166 11.01 -22.85 22.87
C ALA A 166 9.93 -21.81 23.19
N PHE A 167 9.15 -22.03 24.26
CA PHE A 167 8.11 -21.10 24.70
C PHE A 167 8.70 -19.89 25.43
N ASN A 168 9.74 -20.09 26.25
CA ASN A 168 10.48 -18.96 26.84
C ASN A 168 11.06 -18.03 25.75
N ASN A 169 11.57 -18.60 24.64
CA ASN A 169 12.04 -17.81 23.51
C ASN A 169 10.91 -17.06 22.80
N ILE A 170 9.70 -17.64 22.69
CA ILE A 170 8.52 -16.96 22.14
C ILE A 170 8.15 -15.77 23.02
N ASP A 171 8.05 -15.97 24.34
CA ASP A 171 7.72 -14.91 25.30
C ASP A 171 8.77 -13.79 25.27
N PHE A 172 10.05 -14.15 25.18
CA PHE A 172 11.13 -13.20 25.00
C PHE A 172 10.96 -12.39 23.71
N ILE A 173 10.82 -13.04 22.56
CA ILE A 173 10.63 -12.35 21.27
C ILE A 173 9.42 -11.41 21.33
N ALA A 174 8.27 -11.90 21.83
CA ALA A 174 7.06 -11.10 21.97
C ALA A 174 7.27 -9.87 22.86
N SER A 175 7.96 -10.02 24.00
CA SER A 175 8.27 -8.90 24.90
C SER A 175 9.20 -7.84 24.29
N GLN A 176 10.02 -8.22 23.31
CA GLN A 176 10.99 -7.34 22.66
C GLN A 176 10.46 -6.68 21.39
N CYS A 177 9.30 -7.10 20.88
CA CYS A 177 8.67 -6.54 19.68
C CYS A 177 7.70 -5.40 20.04
N ASN A 178 8.23 -4.18 20.17
CA ASN A 178 7.48 -2.97 20.53
C ASN A 178 7.59 -1.94 19.40
N VAL A 179 6.75 -2.08 18.37
CA VAL A 179 6.74 -1.19 17.21
C VAL A 179 5.72 -0.07 17.42
N ASP A 180 6.20 1.18 17.46
CA ASP A 180 5.37 2.37 17.38
C ASP A 180 5.50 2.98 15.98
N LEU A 181 4.37 3.09 15.26
CA LEU A 181 4.32 3.65 13.90
C LEU A 181 4.05 5.17 13.89
N GLY A 182 3.85 5.77 15.07
CA GLY A 182 3.57 7.19 15.23
C GLY A 182 2.23 7.59 14.60
N PHE A 183 1.19 6.76 14.78
CA PHE A 183 -0.16 7.06 14.29
C PHE A 183 -0.66 8.39 14.87
N GLY A 184 -1.30 9.20 14.03
CA GLY A 184 -1.77 10.54 14.39
C GLY A 184 -0.69 11.63 14.33
N GLN A 185 0.56 11.31 14.02
CA GLN A 185 1.62 12.29 13.76
C GLN A 185 1.87 12.45 12.26
N TYR A 186 1.84 13.69 11.79
CA TYR A 186 2.10 14.00 10.38
C TYR A 186 3.58 13.96 10.04
N LYS A 187 3.88 13.41 8.88
CA LYS A 187 5.22 13.24 8.33
C LYS A 187 5.35 14.16 7.12
N VAL A 188 5.52 15.44 7.40
CA VAL A 188 5.50 16.50 6.38
C VAL A 188 6.73 16.41 5.47
N PRO A 189 6.57 16.44 4.13
CA PRO A 189 7.71 16.45 3.22
C PRO A 189 8.52 17.73 3.36
N THR A 190 9.81 17.65 3.07
CA THR A 190 10.72 18.80 3.12
C THR A 190 10.86 19.46 1.76
N PHE A 191 10.71 20.77 1.68
CA PHE A 191 10.97 21.53 0.46
C PHE A 191 12.50 21.71 0.27
N PRO A 192 13.09 21.28 -0.86
CA PRO A 192 14.55 21.22 -1.00
C PRO A 192 15.23 22.58 -1.20
N ASP A 193 14.53 23.56 -1.78
CA ASP A 193 15.13 24.82 -2.23
C ASP A 193 14.97 25.94 -1.18
N LEU A 194 15.63 25.83 -0.04
CA LEU A 194 15.82 26.97 0.88
C LEU A 194 17.08 27.73 0.45
N SER A 195 16.93 28.90 -0.19
CA SER A 195 18.08 29.69 -0.64
C SER A 195 18.92 30.19 0.55
N ALA A 196 20.22 30.39 0.33
CA ALA A 196 21.14 30.94 1.33
C ALA A 196 20.68 32.35 1.75
N GLY A 197 19.93 32.43 2.87
CA GLY A 197 19.34 33.67 3.40
C GLY A 197 17.90 33.49 3.90
N GLN A 198 17.13 32.54 3.36
CA GLN A 198 15.80 32.17 3.83
C GLN A 198 15.88 30.87 4.62
N LYS A 199 16.17 30.97 5.92
CA LYS A 199 16.43 29.79 6.77
C LYS A 199 15.16 29.02 7.21
N ASN A 200 13.96 29.52 6.91
CA ASN A 200 12.70 28.93 7.37
C ASN A 200 11.66 28.84 6.22
N PRO A 201 11.05 27.67 5.95
CA PRO A 201 9.91 27.50 5.05
C PRO A 201 8.81 28.55 5.20
N TYR A 202 8.48 28.93 6.44
CA TYR A 202 7.48 29.97 6.73
C TYR A 202 7.82 31.31 6.06
N SER A 203 9.05 31.80 6.23
CA SER A 203 9.45 33.11 5.71
C SER A 203 9.40 33.14 4.18
N LYS A 204 9.72 32.02 3.54
CA LYS A 204 9.64 31.87 2.09
C LYS A 204 8.18 31.85 1.60
N LEU A 205 7.33 31.08 2.28
CA LEU A 205 5.89 31.04 1.98
C LEU A 205 5.27 32.43 2.16
N TRP A 206 5.57 33.11 3.27
CA TRP A 206 5.11 34.46 3.56
C TRP A 206 5.49 35.43 2.44
N HIS A 207 6.76 35.40 2.01
CA HIS A 207 7.25 36.27 0.95
C HIS A 207 6.49 36.06 -0.36
N TYR A 208 6.34 34.81 -0.82
CA TYR A 208 5.58 34.51 -2.03
C TYR A 208 4.10 34.90 -1.94
N SER A 209 3.47 34.63 -0.80
CA SER A 209 2.07 35.01 -0.60
C SER A 209 1.88 36.52 -0.54
N TYR A 210 2.83 37.26 0.07
CA TYR A 210 2.76 38.72 0.13
C TYR A 210 2.96 39.37 -1.24
N GLU A 211 3.93 38.90 -2.04
CA GLU A 211 4.09 39.36 -3.44
C GLU A 211 2.83 39.08 -4.27
N GLY A 212 2.22 37.91 -4.07
CA GLY A 212 0.94 37.57 -4.69
C GLY A 212 -0.21 38.48 -4.26
N LEU A 213 -0.25 38.85 -2.98
CA LEU A 213 -1.23 39.80 -2.43
C LEU A 213 -1.09 41.18 -3.07
N GLU A 214 0.13 41.71 -3.16
CA GLU A 214 0.41 43.00 -3.80
C GLU A 214 0.02 42.99 -5.29
N ARG A 215 0.34 41.89 -6.00
CA ARG A 215 -0.04 41.73 -7.41
C ARG A 215 -1.54 41.70 -7.63
N ARG A 216 -2.31 41.05 -6.76
CA ARG A 216 -3.75 40.85 -6.93
C ARG A 216 -4.60 42.01 -6.40
N TYR A 217 -4.16 42.70 -5.35
CA TYR A 217 -4.95 43.75 -4.68
C TYR A 217 -4.36 45.16 -4.75
N GLY A 218 -3.13 45.33 -5.24
CA GLY A 218 -2.47 46.64 -5.34
C GLY A 218 -2.49 47.40 -4.01
N GLU A 219 -3.02 48.63 -4.02
CA GLU A 219 -3.11 49.47 -2.81
C GLU A 219 -3.96 48.84 -1.69
N SER A 220 -4.94 48.00 -2.03
CA SER A 220 -5.79 47.32 -1.06
C SER A 220 -5.08 46.17 -0.32
N ALA A 221 -3.87 45.78 -0.73
CA ALA A 221 -3.10 44.74 -0.05
C ALA A 221 -2.87 45.07 1.43
N LYS A 222 -2.69 46.36 1.77
CA LYS A 222 -2.46 46.80 3.16
C LYS A 222 -3.61 46.47 4.11
N SER A 223 -4.86 46.60 3.65
CA SER A 223 -6.04 46.32 4.49
C SER A 223 -6.33 44.83 4.62
N ILE A 224 -5.84 44.02 3.69
CA ILE A 224 -6.06 42.56 3.65
C ILE A 224 -4.89 41.79 4.30
N LYS A 225 -3.74 42.45 4.50
CA LYS A 225 -2.52 41.84 5.05
C LYS A 225 -2.74 41.08 6.37
N SER A 226 -3.60 41.58 7.27
CA SER A 226 -3.89 40.90 8.54
C SER A 226 -4.52 39.53 8.33
N ARG A 227 -5.47 39.41 7.40
CA ARG A 227 -6.09 38.13 7.05
C ARG A 227 -5.07 37.16 6.45
N LEU A 228 -4.18 37.64 5.58
CA LEU A 228 -3.11 36.81 5.02
C LEU A 228 -2.21 36.26 6.13
N GLN A 229 -1.83 37.13 7.07
CA GLN A 229 -1.02 36.76 8.24
C GLN A 229 -1.71 35.68 9.08
N GLU A 230 -2.99 35.84 9.40
CA GLU A 230 -3.77 34.84 10.17
C GLU A 230 -3.78 33.47 9.51
N GLU A 231 -3.97 33.40 8.18
CA GLU A 231 -3.91 32.13 7.45
C GLU A 231 -2.51 31.50 7.48
N LEU A 232 -1.46 32.30 7.28
CA LEU A 232 -0.07 31.84 7.30
C LEU A 232 0.34 31.33 8.69
N ASP A 233 -0.10 31.99 9.76
CA ASP A 233 0.20 31.56 11.13
C ASP A 233 -0.47 30.22 11.46
N VAL A 234 -1.70 29.99 10.98
CA VAL A 234 -2.35 28.68 11.12
C VAL A 234 -1.59 27.59 10.34
N ILE A 235 -1.09 27.91 9.15
CA ILE A 235 -0.29 26.97 8.34
C ILE A 235 1.02 26.61 9.05
N ASP A 236 1.69 27.59 9.65
CA ASP A 236 2.94 27.40 10.40
C ASP A 236 2.73 26.59 11.68
N ASP A 237 1.70 26.92 12.46
CA ASP A 237 1.33 26.20 13.69
C ASP A 237 1.06 24.71 13.45
N LEU A 238 0.61 24.37 12.24
CA LEU A 238 0.37 22.99 11.81
C LEU A 238 1.57 22.35 11.11
N SER A 239 2.71 23.04 11.03
CA SER A 239 3.94 22.62 10.34
C SER A 239 3.73 22.31 8.85
N LEU A 240 2.85 23.04 8.17
CA LEU A 240 2.46 22.77 6.78
C LEU A 240 3.13 23.70 5.75
N SER A 241 4.05 24.58 6.16
CA SER A 241 4.68 25.53 5.23
C SER A 241 5.41 24.85 4.07
N ASP A 242 6.15 23.77 4.33
CA ASP A 242 6.80 22.99 3.26
C ASP A 242 5.80 22.38 2.28
N TYR A 243 4.67 21.87 2.78
CA TYR A 243 3.61 21.31 1.93
C TYR A 243 3.07 22.37 0.96
N PHE A 244 2.77 23.58 1.42
CA PHE A 244 2.32 24.67 0.55
C PHE A 244 3.39 25.08 -0.46
N LEU A 245 4.67 25.11 -0.07
CA LEU A 245 5.78 25.41 -0.99
C LEU A 245 5.93 24.35 -2.07
N ILE A 246 5.76 23.07 -1.74
CA ILE A 246 5.79 21.95 -2.69
C ILE A 246 4.65 22.06 -3.69
N VAL A 247 3.43 22.28 -3.21
CA VAL A 247 2.25 22.44 -4.08
C VAL A 247 2.40 23.66 -4.99
N HIS A 248 2.89 24.79 -4.45
CA HIS A 248 3.19 25.99 -5.22
C HIS A 248 4.27 25.75 -6.29
N ASP A 249 5.32 25.00 -5.96
CA ASP A 249 6.39 24.65 -6.90
C ASP A 249 5.89 23.80 -8.08
N ILE A 250 5.08 22.77 -7.79
CA ILE A 250 4.43 21.95 -8.82
C ILE A 250 3.57 22.83 -9.73
N PHE A 251 2.79 23.74 -9.14
CA PHE A 251 1.96 24.67 -9.90
C PHE A 251 2.80 25.63 -10.76
N LEU A 252 3.89 26.19 -10.23
CA LEU A 252 4.77 27.09 -10.98
C LEU A 252 5.43 26.38 -12.17
N GLU A 253 5.87 25.13 -11.99
CA GLU A 253 6.40 24.35 -13.09
C GLU A 253 5.34 24.09 -14.16
N ALA A 254 4.11 23.75 -13.77
CA ALA A 254 3.00 23.58 -14.70
C ALA A 254 2.74 24.86 -15.51
N LYS A 255 2.74 26.03 -14.84
CA LYS A 255 2.59 27.33 -15.51
C LYS A 255 3.76 27.62 -16.45
N ARG A 256 5.00 27.31 -16.08
CA ARG A 256 6.19 27.48 -16.93
C ARG A 256 6.09 26.67 -18.22
N ARG A 257 5.51 25.47 -18.14
CA ARG A 257 5.24 24.60 -19.29
C ARG A 257 4.01 25.00 -20.10
N GLY A 258 3.28 26.03 -19.68
CA GLY A 258 2.03 26.45 -20.33
C GLY A 258 0.87 25.46 -20.15
N MET A 259 0.94 24.58 -19.15
CA MET A 259 -0.09 23.58 -18.89
C MET A 259 -1.38 24.23 -18.38
N MET A 260 -2.52 23.68 -18.79
CA MET A 260 -3.81 24.12 -18.26
C MET A 260 -4.09 23.41 -16.94
N THR A 261 -4.17 24.18 -15.86
CA THR A 261 -4.39 23.67 -14.50
C THR A 261 -5.64 24.27 -13.86
N LEU A 262 -6.29 23.48 -13.00
CA LEU A 262 -7.39 23.93 -12.16
C LEU A 262 -7.23 23.33 -10.77
N THR A 263 -7.28 24.16 -9.73
CA THR A 263 -7.32 23.68 -8.35
C THR A 263 -8.77 23.56 -7.88
N ARG A 264 -9.12 22.46 -7.21
CA ARG A 264 -10.49 22.20 -6.72
C ARG A 264 -10.58 22.17 -5.19
N GLY A 265 -11.81 21.97 -4.72
CA GLY A 265 -12.09 21.68 -3.33
C GLY A 265 -12.00 22.91 -2.43
N SER A 266 -11.65 22.67 -1.18
CA SER A 266 -11.65 23.70 -0.15
C SER A 266 -10.49 24.68 -0.28
N ALA A 267 -9.47 24.41 -1.09
CA ALA A 267 -8.34 25.30 -1.36
C ALA A 267 -8.79 26.71 -1.85
N ALA A 268 -9.94 26.81 -2.52
CA ALA A 268 -10.53 28.09 -2.94
C ALA A 268 -10.93 29.01 -1.78
N ASN A 269 -11.02 28.52 -0.55
CA ASN A 269 -11.34 29.33 0.62
C ASN A 269 -10.11 30.01 1.25
N SER A 270 -8.90 29.72 0.75
CA SER A 270 -7.65 30.26 1.28
C SER A 270 -7.13 31.43 0.46
N LEU A 271 -6.90 32.56 1.14
CA LEU A 271 -6.19 33.71 0.58
C LEU A 271 -4.74 33.36 0.24
N VAL A 272 -4.08 32.52 1.04
CA VAL A 272 -2.73 32.02 0.72
C VAL A 272 -2.72 31.31 -0.63
N CYS A 273 -3.65 30.37 -0.87
CA CYS A 273 -3.76 29.68 -2.16
C CYS A 273 -4.03 30.64 -3.33
N TYR A 274 -4.91 31.63 -3.12
CA TYR A 274 -5.21 32.66 -4.12
C TYR A 274 -3.99 33.52 -4.45
N CYS A 275 -3.25 33.98 -3.44
CA CYS A 275 -2.03 34.77 -3.59
C CYS A 275 -0.91 34.00 -4.29
N LEU A 276 -0.74 32.72 -4.00
CA LEU A 276 0.20 31.83 -4.70
C LEU A 276 -0.23 31.52 -6.14
N GLY A 277 -1.45 31.89 -6.51
CA GLY A 277 -2.03 31.64 -7.83
C GLY A 277 -2.61 30.26 -8.03
N LEU A 278 -2.64 29.43 -6.99
CA LEU A 278 -3.24 28.10 -7.04
C LEU A 278 -4.73 28.18 -7.38
N THR A 279 -5.43 29.21 -6.91
CA THR A 279 -6.84 29.45 -7.22
C THR A 279 -7.06 30.80 -7.89
N GLU A 280 -8.09 30.89 -8.74
CA GLU A 280 -8.49 32.15 -9.39
C GLU A 280 -9.71 32.81 -8.73
N VAL A 281 -10.30 32.18 -7.72
CA VAL A 281 -11.47 32.70 -7.00
C VAL A 281 -11.01 33.48 -5.78
N ASP A 282 -11.39 34.76 -5.70
CA ASP A 282 -11.05 35.66 -4.59
C ASP A 282 -11.88 35.33 -3.33
N PRO A 283 -11.25 34.82 -2.24
CA PRO A 283 -11.95 34.43 -1.03
C PRO A 283 -12.35 35.63 -0.15
N VAL A 284 -11.75 36.81 -0.36
CA VAL A 284 -12.09 38.05 0.36
C VAL A 284 -13.36 38.63 -0.24
N LYS A 285 -13.40 38.77 -1.57
CA LYS A 285 -14.58 39.26 -2.30
C LYS A 285 -15.82 38.42 -2.07
N HIS A 286 -15.66 37.09 -2.02
CA HIS A 286 -16.77 36.16 -1.83
C HIS A 286 -17.03 35.78 -0.36
N ASN A 287 -16.31 36.39 0.58
CA ASN A 287 -16.43 36.14 2.01
C ASN A 287 -16.35 34.65 2.39
N PHE A 288 -15.39 33.94 1.79
CA PHE A 288 -15.11 32.55 2.09
C PHE A 288 -14.31 32.41 3.38
N TYR A 289 -14.56 31.32 4.11
CA TYR A 289 -13.95 31.08 5.42
C TYR A 289 -12.79 30.10 5.31
N PHE A 290 -11.59 30.54 5.67
CA PHE A 290 -10.38 29.73 5.68
C PHE A 290 -10.52 28.47 6.54
N THR A 291 -11.28 28.54 7.65
CA THR A 291 -11.53 27.42 8.57
C THR A 291 -12.26 26.23 7.96
N ARG A 292 -12.88 26.39 6.77
CA ARG A 292 -13.42 25.26 6.00
C ARG A 292 -12.34 24.46 5.26
N PHE A 293 -11.23 25.12 4.95
CA PHE A 293 -10.07 24.49 4.33
C PHE A 293 -9.15 23.90 5.39
N LEU A 294 -8.69 24.72 6.34
CA LEU A 294 -7.74 24.32 7.35
C LEU A 294 -8.18 24.81 8.73
N ASN A 295 -8.24 23.92 9.71
CA ASN A 295 -8.71 24.23 11.05
C ASN A 295 -7.85 23.50 12.09
N LYS A 296 -7.29 24.25 13.05
CA LYS A 296 -6.49 23.73 14.17
C LYS A 296 -7.21 22.66 15.01
N SER A 297 -8.54 22.70 15.05
CA SER A 297 -9.36 21.77 15.84
C SER A 297 -9.70 20.48 15.09
N ARG A 298 -9.32 20.35 13.81
CA ARG A 298 -9.55 19.14 13.01
C ARG A 298 -8.24 18.41 12.76
N SER A 299 -8.26 17.10 12.99
CA SER A 299 -7.17 16.17 12.68
C SER A 299 -7.12 15.77 11.20
N SER A 300 -7.84 16.46 10.31
CA SER A 300 -7.83 16.17 8.87
C SER A 300 -6.80 17.04 8.16
N LEU A 301 -5.90 16.38 7.42
CA LEU A 301 -4.90 17.04 6.56
C LEU A 301 -5.59 17.89 5.47
N PRO A 302 -4.99 19.02 5.04
CA PRO A 302 -5.48 19.74 3.88
C PRO A 302 -5.27 18.90 2.62
N ASP A 303 -6.24 18.96 1.72
CA ASP A 303 -6.17 18.34 0.40
C ASP A 303 -6.17 19.48 -0.65
N ILE A 304 -5.05 19.65 -1.35
CA ILE A 304 -4.95 20.57 -2.48
C ILE A 304 -4.87 19.75 -3.76
N ASP A 305 -6.03 19.57 -4.38
CA ASP A 305 -6.17 18.83 -5.63
C ASP A 305 -5.83 19.74 -6.82
N ILE A 306 -4.85 19.36 -7.62
CA ILE A 306 -4.51 20.04 -8.88
C ILE A 306 -4.93 19.16 -10.05
N ASP A 307 -5.89 19.62 -10.83
CA ASP A 307 -6.23 19.01 -12.11
C ASP A 307 -5.28 19.46 -13.21
N PHE A 308 -4.90 18.49 -14.03
CA PHE A 308 -4.18 18.66 -15.28
C PHE A 308 -5.01 18.10 -16.43
N SER A 309 -4.69 18.53 -17.66
CA SER A 309 -5.10 17.79 -18.84
C SER A 309 -4.54 16.36 -18.76
N TRP A 310 -5.36 15.37 -19.13
CA TRP A 310 -4.94 13.97 -19.18
C TRP A 310 -3.74 13.71 -20.10
N LYS A 311 -3.48 14.62 -21.06
CA LYS A 311 -2.33 14.57 -21.97
C LYS A 311 -1.04 15.12 -21.36
N GLU A 312 -1.13 15.91 -20.29
CA GLU A 312 -0.02 16.68 -19.70
C GLU A 312 0.38 16.17 -18.31
N ARG A 313 -0.50 15.43 -17.64
CA ARG A 313 -0.29 14.94 -16.27
C ARG A 313 1.01 14.15 -16.10
N ASP A 314 1.34 13.29 -17.05
CA ASP A 314 2.50 12.40 -16.91
C ASP A 314 3.82 13.20 -16.87
N GLU A 315 3.88 14.34 -17.57
CA GLU A 315 5.04 15.23 -17.56
C GLU A 315 5.25 15.92 -16.21
N ILE A 316 4.17 16.37 -15.55
CA ILE A 316 4.28 17.00 -14.23
C ILE A 316 4.58 15.98 -13.14
N VAL A 317 4.03 14.76 -13.27
CA VAL A 317 4.41 13.63 -12.41
C VAL A 317 5.91 13.38 -12.54
N GLN A 318 6.44 13.29 -13.76
CA GLN A 318 7.86 13.07 -14.00
C GLN A 318 8.72 14.15 -13.33
N TYR A 319 8.31 15.42 -13.43
CA TYR A 319 8.97 16.52 -12.71
C TYR A 319 9.02 16.28 -11.20
N VAL A 320 7.90 15.87 -10.58
CA VAL A 320 7.86 15.61 -9.14
C VAL A 320 8.84 14.50 -8.75
N PHE A 321 8.87 13.39 -9.50
CA PHE A 321 9.83 12.31 -9.24
C PHE A 321 11.29 12.76 -9.39
N GLN A 322 11.58 13.58 -10.40
CA GLN A 322 12.93 14.10 -10.65
C GLN A 322 13.38 15.10 -9.58
N LYS A 323 12.50 16.02 -9.17
CA LYS A 323 12.81 17.08 -8.22
C LYS A 323 12.89 16.59 -6.78
N TYR A 324 11.91 15.79 -6.35
CA TYR A 324 11.80 15.34 -4.96
C TYR A 324 12.45 13.97 -4.71
N GLY A 325 12.84 13.27 -5.77
CA GLY A 325 13.67 12.07 -5.74
C GLY A 325 12.87 10.77 -5.74
N TYR A 326 13.29 9.82 -6.58
CA TYR A 326 12.66 8.50 -6.74
C TYR A 326 12.61 7.64 -5.48
N SER A 327 13.43 7.92 -4.46
CA SER A 327 13.38 7.21 -3.17
C SER A 327 12.35 7.79 -2.20
N ARG A 328 11.81 8.99 -2.47
CA ARG A 328 10.91 9.76 -1.59
C ARG A 328 9.52 9.98 -2.17
N VAL A 329 9.36 9.77 -3.48
CA VAL A 329 8.10 9.92 -4.21
C VAL A 329 7.56 8.56 -4.65
N ALA A 330 6.27 8.31 -4.43
CA ALA A 330 5.57 7.15 -4.96
C ALA A 330 4.10 7.48 -5.23
N PHE A 331 3.49 6.70 -6.11
CA PHE A 331 2.05 6.69 -6.24
C PHE A 331 1.41 5.96 -5.06
N ILE A 332 0.21 6.39 -4.68
CA ILE A 332 -0.63 5.66 -3.73
C ILE A 332 -1.24 4.46 -4.45
N SER A 333 -1.36 3.32 -3.78
CA SER A 333 -2.09 2.18 -4.34
C SER A 333 -3.59 2.24 -4.09
N THR A 334 -4.35 1.48 -4.87
CA THR A 334 -5.74 1.15 -4.61
C THR A 334 -5.86 -0.36 -4.43
N HIS A 335 -6.44 -0.80 -3.32
CA HIS A 335 -6.69 -2.21 -3.05
C HIS A 335 -7.96 -2.66 -3.78
N VAL A 336 -7.78 -3.38 -4.89
CA VAL A 336 -8.92 -3.93 -5.64
C VAL A 336 -9.38 -5.22 -4.98
N THR A 337 -10.61 -5.25 -4.47
CA THR A 337 -11.20 -6.42 -3.84
C THR A 337 -12.09 -7.23 -4.78
N ILE A 338 -12.36 -8.49 -4.44
CA ILE A 338 -13.32 -9.34 -5.14
C ILE A 338 -14.75 -8.83 -4.88
N LYS A 339 -15.53 -8.62 -5.95
CA LYS A 339 -16.95 -8.21 -5.93
C LYS A 339 -17.88 -9.36 -6.31
N ALA A 340 -19.18 -9.23 -6.04
CA ALA A 340 -20.18 -10.31 -6.16
C ALA A 340 -20.11 -11.09 -7.49
N ARG A 341 -20.21 -10.40 -8.62
CA ARG A 341 -20.16 -11.03 -9.94
C ARG A 341 -18.85 -11.78 -10.15
N SER A 342 -17.70 -11.19 -9.79
CA SER A 342 -16.41 -11.87 -9.90
C SER A 342 -16.27 -13.05 -8.93
N ALA A 343 -16.73 -12.92 -7.68
CA ALA A 343 -16.67 -14.00 -6.70
C ALA A 343 -17.44 -15.24 -7.18
N PHE A 344 -18.67 -15.03 -7.67
CA PHE A 344 -19.49 -16.10 -8.24
C PHE A 344 -18.81 -16.76 -9.43
N ARG A 345 -18.34 -15.97 -10.40
CA ARG A 345 -17.71 -16.50 -11.61
C ARG A 345 -16.46 -17.30 -11.29
N GLU A 346 -15.55 -16.75 -10.49
CA GLU A 346 -14.29 -17.42 -10.15
C GLU A 346 -14.55 -18.68 -9.32
N THR A 347 -15.49 -18.65 -8.37
CA THR A 347 -15.85 -19.84 -7.58
C THR A 347 -16.46 -20.92 -8.49
N ALA A 348 -17.42 -20.59 -9.35
CA ALA A 348 -18.04 -21.56 -10.25
C ALA A 348 -17.01 -22.22 -11.20
N LYS A 349 -16.02 -21.46 -11.70
CA LYS A 349 -14.90 -22.02 -12.48
C LYS A 349 -14.12 -23.07 -11.70
N VAL A 350 -13.85 -22.83 -10.41
CA VAL A 350 -13.15 -23.80 -9.56
C VAL A 350 -13.91 -25.13 -9.46
N PHE A 351 -15.24 -25.07 -9.45
CA PHE A 351 -16.12 -26.24 -9.47
C PHE A 351 -16.24 -26.92 -10.85
N GLY A 352 -15.56 -26.41 -11.88
CA GLY A 352 -15.51 -27.03 -13.21
C GLY A 352 -16.57 -26.53 -14.20
N PHE A 353 -17.35 -25.51 -13.86
CA PHE A 353 -18.36 -24.96 -14.76
C PHE A 353 -17.74 -24.17 -15.92
N SER A 354 -18.32 -24.30 -17.10
CA SER A 354 -17.89 -23.56 -18.29
C SER A 354 -18.24 -22.07 -18.20
N ASP A 355 -17.49 -21.22 -18.91
CA ASP A 355 -17.79 -19.79 -18.99
C ASP A 355 -19.19 -19.50 -19.57
N GLU A 356 -19.74 -20.40 -20.40
CA GLU A 356 -21.08 -20.27 -20.96
C GLU A 356 -22.17 -20.47 -19.88
N GLU A 357 -22.09 -21.56 -19.12
CA GLU A 357 -23.01 -21.86 -18.02
C GLU A 357 -23.00 -20.74 -16.98
N ILE A 358 -21.80 -20.31 -16.60
CA ILE A 358 -21.60 -19.21 -15.65
C ILE A 358 -22.20 -17.90 -16.18
N SER A 359 -22.09 -17.64 -17.49
CA SER A 359 -22.59 -16.40 -18.09
C SER A 359 -24.12 -16.33 -18.15
N LYS A 360 -24.82 -17.48 -18.18
CA LYS A 360 -26.29 -17.52 -18.11
C LYS A 360 -26.81 -16.96 -16.79
N LEU A 361 -26.06 -17.12 -15.70
CA LEU A 361 -26.43 -16.67 -14.35
C LEU A 361 -25.79 -15.32 -14.00
N SER A 362 -24.48 -15.16 -14.23
CA SER A 362 -23.72 -14.00 -13.73
C SER A 362 -24.11 -12.64 -14.34
N ARG A 363 -24.76 -12.62 -15.52
CA ARG A 363 -25.26 -11.38 -16.15
C ARG A 363 -26.36 -10.70 -15.32
N TYR A 364 -27.15 -11.49 -14.59
CA TYR A 364 -28.22 -11.01 -13.72
C TYR A 364 -27.73 -10.66 -12.30
N ILE A 365 -26.44 -10.82 -12.00
CA ILE A 365 -25.85 -10.43 -10.72
C ILE A 365 -25.39 -8.96 -10.83
N PRO A 366 -25.95 -8.01 -10.08
CA PRO A 366 -25.59 -6.59 -10.12
C PRO A 366 -24.18 -6.31 -9.63
N TRP A 367 -23.72 -5.09 -9.85
CA TRP A 367 -22.55 -4.57 -9.16
C TRP A 367 -22.87 -4.38 -7.68
N THR A 368 -22.40 -5.31 -6.84
CA THR A 368 -22.61 -5.29 -5.39
C THR A 368 -21.51 -6.06 -4.66
N ASP A 369 -21.55 -5.98 -3.33
CA ASP A 369 -20.67 -6.74 -2.44
C ASP A 369 -21.01 -8.24 -2.49
N ALA A 370 -19.99 -9.10 -2.46
CA ALA A 370 -20.20 -10.55 -2.56
C ALA A 370 -21.02 -11.12 -1.38
N ARG A 371 -21.04 -10.47 -0.21
CA ARG A 371 -21.91 -10.84 0.92
C ARG A 371 -23.40 -10.87 0.57
N ASN A 372 -23.80 -10.14 -0.46
CA ASN A 372 -25.19 -10.10 -0.90
C ASN A 372 -25.58 -11.28 -1.80
N LEU A 373 -24.63 -12.11 -2.25
CA LEU A 373 -24.89 -13.24 -3.16
C LEU A 373 -25.99 -14.20 -2.65
N PRO A 374 -26.02 -14.62 -1.37
CA PRO A 374 -27.05 -15.53 -0.87
C PRO A 374 -28.48 -14.97 -0.92
N GLU A 375 -28.63 -13.64 -0.95
CA GLU A 375 -29.92 -12.95 -0.97
C GLU A 375 -30.11 -12.07 -2.20
N VAL A 376 -29.31 -12.29 -3.25
CA VAL A 376 -29.22 -11.36 -4.39
C VAL A 376 -30.56 -11.23 -5.11
N SER A 377 -31.29 -12.34 -5.26
CA SER A 377 -32.62 -12.39 -5.89
C SER A 377 -33.70 -11.65 -5.10
N LYS A 378 -33.55 -11.56 -3.77
CA LYS A 378 -34.46 -10.81 -2.89
C LYS A 378 -34.15 -9.32 -2.88
N LYS A 379 -32.86 -8.95 -2.96
CA LYS A 379 -32.40 -7.56 -2.85
C LYS A 379 -32.50 -6.78 -4.16
N PHE A 380 -32.33 -7.42 -5.31
CA PHE A 380 -32.20 -6.73 -6.60
C PHE A 380 -33.24 -7.20 -7.62
N PRO A 381 -34.02 -6.28 -8.23
CA PRO A 381 -35.04 -6.64 -9.21
C PRO A 381 -34.51 -7.44 -10.41
N GLU A 382 -33.33 -7.08 -10.92
CA GLU A 382 -32.68 -7.74 -12.05
C GLU A 382 -32.21 -9.18 -11.76
N SER A 383 -32.12 -9.56 -10.48
CA SER A 383 -31.68 -10.88 -10.02
C SER A 383 -32.84 -11.80 -9.61
N ARG A 384 -34.10 -11.38 -9.70
CA ARG A 384 -35.26 -12.14 -9.21
C ARG A 384 -35.42 -13.52 -9.84
N SER A 385 -34.96 -13.68 -11.09
CA SER A 385 -35.00 -14.95 -11.81
C SER A 385 -33.90 -15.93 -11.38
N LEU A 386 -32.90 -15.48 -10.61
CA LEU A 386 -31.84 -16.34 -10.11
C LEU A 386 -32.33 -17.18 -8.94
N ASN A 387 -32.25 -18.50 -9.09
CA ASN A 387 -32.43 -19.46 -8.02
C ASN A 387 -31.12 -20.23 -7.80
N PHE A 388 -30.63 -20.21 -6.55
CA PHE A 388 -29.40 -20.89 -6.14
C PHE A 388 -29.64 -21.86 -4.99
N ASP A 389 -30.89 -22.30 -4.77
CA ASP A 389 -31.23 -23.20 -3.67
C ASP A 389 -30.80 -24.66 -3.91
N ASP A 390 -30.55 -25.02 -5.17
CA ASP A 390 -30.11 -26.34 -5.58
C ASP A 390 -28.58 -26.46 -5.60
N GLU A 391 -28.08 -27.65 -5.27
CA GLU A 391 -26.66 -27.98 -5.45
C GLU A 391 -26.33 -28.16 -6.94
N PRO A 392 -25.11 -27.77 -7.38
CA PRO A 392 -24.01 -27.24 -6.59
C PRO A 392 -24.02 -25.70 -6.41
N TRP A 393 -25.03 -25.00 -6.94
CA TRP A 393 -25.08 -23.53 -6.93
C TRP A 393 -25.21 -22.95 -5.53
N LYS A 394 -25.93 -23.63 -4.64
CA LYS A 394 -26.04 -23.27 -3.22
C LYS A 394 -24.66 -23.21 -2.55
N SER A 395 -23.86 -24.26 -2.70
CA SER A 395 -22.49 -24.31 -2.18
C SER A 395 -21.59 -23.24 -2.80
N ILE A 396 -21.66 -23.07 -4.13
CA ILE A 396 -20.89 -22.04 -4.86
C ILE A 396 -21.20 -20.64 -4.32
N ILE A 397 -22.47 -20.30 -4.12
CA ILE A 397 -22.89 -18.99 -3.63
C ILE A 397 -22.46 -18.77 -2.19
N SER A 398 -22.61 -19.78 -1.33
CA SER A 398 -22.16 -19.73 0.06
C SER A 398 -20.65 -19.44 0.16
N ILE A 399 -19.84 -20.14 -0.63
CA ILE A 399 -18.39 -19.94 -0.69
C ILE A 399 -18.05 -18.58 -1.32
N ALA A 400 -18.66 -18.24 -2.45
CA ALA A 400 -18.41 -16.98 -3.15
C ALA A 400 -18.73 -15.76 -2.28
N ALA A 401 -19.76 -15.85 -1.43
CA ALA A 401 -20.10 -14.79 -0.48
C ALA A 401 -18.97 -14.52 0.52
N ARG A 402 -18.23 -15.56 0.91
CA ARG A 402 -17.07 -15.47 1.81
C ARG A 402 -15.83 -14.83 1.17
N LEU A 403 -15.79 -14.72 -0.15
CA LEU A 403 -14.73 -13.98 -0.87
C LEU A 403 -14.94 -12.46 -0.86
N ALA A 404 -16.00 -11.98 -0.21
CA ALA A 404 -16.24 -10.54 -0.08
C ALA A 404 -15.06 -9.83 0.56
N ASN A 405 -14.65 -8.72 -0.06
CA ASN A 405 -13.52 -7.89 0.38
C ASN A 405 -12.15 -8.58 0.39
N PHE A 406 -12.05 -9.81 -0.13
CA PHE A 406 -10.73 -10.43 -0.30
C PHE A 406 -9.90 -9.59 -1.28
N PRO A 407 -8.64 -9.28 -0.94
CA PRO A 407 -7.77 -8.50 -1.82
C PRO A 407 -7.43 -9.31 -3.07
N ARG A 408 -7.59 -8.70 -4.25
CA ARG A 408 -7.28 -9.31 -5.55
C ARG A 408 -5.94 -8.81 -6.09
N HIS A 409 -5.75 -7.50 -6.11
CA HIS A 409 -4.50 -6.88 -6.55
C HIS A 409 -4.42 -5.41 -6.14
N LEU A 410 -3.19 -4.90 -6.13
CA LEU A 410 -2.94 -3.47 -6.09
C LEU A 410 -3.07 -2.87 -7.50
N SER A 411 -3.74 -1.73 -7.57
CA SER A 411 -3.79 -0.82 -8.73
C SER A 411 -3.19 0.53 -8.33
N ILE A 412 -2.96 1.41 -9.30
CA ILE A 412 -2.52 2.79 -9.05
C ILE A 412 -3.74 3.64 -8.66
N HIS A 413 -3.60 4.49 -7.63
CA HIS A 413 -4.59 5.51 -7.29
C HIS A 413 -4.65 6.57 -8.41
N PRO A 414 -5.84 6.97 -8.90
CA PRO A 414 -5.95 7.85 -10.07
C PRO A 414 -5.27 9.23 -9.92
N GLY A 415 -5.18 9.77 -8.71
CA GLY A 415 -4.62 11.09 -8.44
C GLY A 415 -3.41 11.12 -7.51
N GLY A 416 -3.36 10.17 -6.58
CA GLY A 416 -2.61 10.32 -5.34
C GLY A 416 -1.15 9.95 -5.48
N ILE A 417 -0.30 10.92 -5.20
CA ILE A 417 1.12 10.72 -4.96
C ILE A 417 1.44 11.09 -3.51
N ILE A 418 2.49 10.50 -2.98
CA ILE A 418 3.10 10.94 -1.71
C ILE A 418 4.49 11.45 -1.96
N ILE A 419 4.88 12.43 -1.15
CA ILE A 419 6.26 12.88 -1.01
C ILE A 419 6.60 12.75 0.46
N THR A 420 7.73 12.13 0.76
CA THR A 420 8.14 11.82 2.12
C THR A 420 9.43 12.56 2.51
N PRO A 421 9.61 12.94 3.80
CA PRO A 421 10.80 13.69 4.22
C PRO A 421 12.08 12.84 4.19
N GLN A 422 11.95 11.52 4.37
CA GLN A 422 13.00 10.51 4.30
C GLN A 422 12.62 9.44 3.29
N PRO A 423 13.51 8.50 2.88
CA PRO A 423 13.13 7.46 1.95
C PRO A 423 11.82 6.76 2.33
N ILE A 424 10.94 6.51 1.35
CA ILE A 424 9.60 5.94 1.59
C ILE A 424 9.68 4.63 2.37
N THR A 425 10.73 3.85 2.14
CA THR A 425 10.99 2.57 2.80
C THR A 425 11.26 2.68 4.30
N ASN A 426 11.39 3.89 4.86
CA ASN A 426 11.34 4.11 6.31
C ASN A 426 9.91 4.09 6.86
N TYR A 427 8.90 4.26 6.00
CA TYR A 427 7.50 4.41 6.40
C TYR A 427 6.60 3.32 5.84
N THR A 428 6.87 2.83 4.63
CA THR A 428 6.12 1.75 4.01
C THR A 428 6.94 1.07 2.92
N ALA A 429 6.67 -0.22 2.68
CA ALA A 429 7.15 -0.90 1.49
C ALA A 429 6.49 -0.34 0.22
N VAL A 430 7.20 -0.46 -0.90
CA VAL A 430 6.72 -0.12 -2.24
C VAL A 430 6.89 -1.30 -3.20
N GLU A 431 6.11 -1.33 -4.27
CA GLU A 431 6.25 -2.31 -5.34
C GLU A 431 5.99 -1.70 -6.72
N PHE A 432 6.40 -2.38 -7.79
CA PHE A 432 6.03 -1.97 -9.14
C PHE A 432 4.53 -2.15 -9.34
N ALA A 433 3.90 -1.14 -9.94
CA ALA A 433 2.56 -1.29 -10.48
C ALA A 433 2.51 -2.45 -11.50
N LYS A 434 1.40 -3.19 -11.53
CA LYS A 434 1.25 -4.35 -12.44
C LYS A 434 1.40 -4.02 -13.92
N ASN A 435 1.24 -2.75 -14.30
CA ASN A 435 1.60 -2.25 -15.64
C ASN A 435 3.11 -2.05 -15.73
N LYS A 436 3.84 -3.16 -15.89
CA LYS A 436 5.32 -3.25 -15.92
C LYS A 436 5.99 -2.29 -16.91
N GLY A 437 5.28 -1.77 -17.92
CA GLY A 437 5.85 -0.94 -18.99
C GLY A 437 6.26 0.48 -18.57
N VAL A 438 5.77 1.00 -17.44
CA VAL A 438 5.99 2.41 -17.05
C VAL A 438 6.93 2.55 -15.84
N GLY A 439 7.36 1.42 -15.23
CA GLY A 439 8.30 1.44 -14.10
C GLY A 439 7.80 2.18 -12.85
N LEU A 440 6.48 2.41 -12.75
CA LEU A 440 5.89 3.19 -11.67
C LEU A 440 5.91 2.41 -10.35
N ILE A 441 6.40 3.07 -9.29
CA ILE A 441 6.38 2.55 -7.93
C ILE A 441 5.12 3.00 -7.21
N ILE A 442 4.47 2.07 -6.52
CA ILE A 442 3.29 2.30 -5.70
C ILE A 442 3.55 1.91 -4.25
N THR A 443 2.91 2.60 -3.32
CA THR A 443 2.84 2.18 -1.91
C THR A 443 2.10 0.85 -1.79
N GLN A 444 2.44 0.03 -0.79
CA GLN A 444 1.62 -1.13 -0.45
C GLN A 444 0.31 -0.80 0.29
N PRO A 445 0.26 0.14 1.24
CA PRO A 445 -1.01 0.64 1.77
C PRO A 445 -1.75 1.44 0.70
N ASP A 446 -3.07 1.45 0.79
CA ASP A 446 -3.93 2.33 0.00
C ASP A 446 -4.01 3.74 0.61
N MET A 447 -4.87 4.59 0.05
CA MET A 447 -5.04 5.97 0.51
C MET A 447 -5.31 6.08 2.01
N TYR A 448 -6.19 5.23 2.55
CA TYR A 448 -6.53 5.27 3.98
C TYR A 448 -5.34 4.84 4.84
N GLY A 449 -4.64 3.76 4.47
CA GLY A 449 -3.44 3.34 5.19
C GLY A 449 -2.31 4.37 5.14
N VAL A 450 -2.15 5.08 4.02
CA VAL A 450 -1.19 6.18 3.86
C VAL A 450 -1.55 7.37 4.78
N GLU A 451 -2.84 7.74 4.83
CA GLU A 451 -3.34 8.81 5.70
C GLU A 451 -3.19 8.44 7.18
N ASP A 452 -3.50 7.21 7.58
CA ASP A 452 -3.31 6.72 8.96
C ASP A 452 -1.84 6.80 9.38
N MET A 453 -0.92 6.46 8.48
CA MET A 453 0.52 6.62 8.68
C MET A 453 0.98 8.09 8.77
N GLY A 454 0.08 9.06 8.57
CA GLY A 454 0.37 10.49 8.64
C GLY A 454 1.16 11.02 7.44
N LEU A 455 1.19 10.27 6.33
CA LEU A 455 1.85 10.70 5.10
C LEU A 455 0.93 11.64 4.32
N LEU A 456 1.47 12.79 3.92
CA LEU A 456 0.72 13.78 3.14
C LEU A 456 0.59 13.33 1.68
N LYS A 457 -0.65 13.29 1.19
CA LYS A 457 -0.97 13.08 -0.21
C LYS A 457 -1.02 14.40 -0.97
N ILE A 458 -0.69 14.33 -2.25
CA ILE A 458 -0.93 15.39 -3.22
C ILE A 458 -1.66 14.73 -4.39
N ASP A 459 -2.86 15.21 -4.69
CA ASP A 459 -3.66 14.69 -5.79
C ASP A 459 -3.36 15.48 -7.07
N LEU A 460 -2.61 14.84 -7.96
CA LEU A 460 -2.40 15.31 -9.33
C LEU A 460 -3.43 14.58 -10.20
N LEU A 461 -4.54 15.23 -10.53
CA LEU A 461 -5.68 14.61 -11.20
C LEU A 461 -5.62 14.80 -12.73
N SER A 462 -6.14 13.83 -13.47
CA SER A 462 -6.34 13.93 -14.92
C SER A 462 -7.79 14.29 -15.22
N GLN A 463 -8.04 15.50 -15.73
CA GLN A 463 -9.37 15.92 -16.16
C GLN A 463 -9.48 16.00 -17.69
N ARG A 464 -10.45 15.28 -18.26
CA ARG A 464 -10.67 15.26 -19.72
C ARG A 464 -11.16 16.60 -20.26
N SER A 465 -12.05 17.27 -19.54
CA SER A 465 -12.62 18.55 -19.96
C SER A 465 -11.56 19.66 -20.12
N LEU A 466 -10.50 19.66 -19.30
CA LEU A 466 -9.38 20.59 -19.45
C LEU A 466 -8.62 20.35 -20.76
N GLY A 467 -8.42 19.07 -21.12
CA GLY A 467 -7.80 18.73 -22.40
C GLY A 467 -8.63 19.20 -23.59
N VAL A 468 -9.96 19.07 -23.53
CA VAL A 468 -10.86 19.58 -24.58
C VAL A 468 -10.78 21.10 -24.67
N LEU A 469 -10.88 21.80 -23.53
CA LEU A 469 -10.81 23.27 -23.50
C LEU A 469 -9.49 23.80 -24.05
N ARG A 470 -8.37 23.18 -23.67
CA ARG A 470 -7.03 23.49 -24.20
C ARG A 470 -6.98 23.34 -25.71
N ASP A 471 -7.43 22.18 -26.22
CA ASP A 471 -7.42 21.89 -27.66
C ASP A 471 -8.32 22.89 -28.43
N SER A 472 -9.47 23.26 -27.89
CA SER A 472 -10.35 24.29 -28.46
C SER A 472 -9.69 25.67 -28.52
N ILE A 473 -9.03 26.12 -27.44
CA ILE A 473 -8.31 27.40 -27.42
C ILE A 473 -7.17 27.40 -28.44
N HIS A 474 -6.43 26.29 -28.56
CA HIS A 474 -5.37 26.14 -29.56
C HIS A 474 -5.92 26.29 -30.97
N GLN A 475 -7.01 25.59 -31.30
CA GLN A 475 -7.63 25.66 -32.62
C GLN A 475 -8.17 27.06 -32.95
N ILE A 476 -8.74 27.78 -31.98
CA ILE A 476 -9.20 29.16 -32.21
C ILE A 476 -8.01 30.05 -32.57
N ARG A 477 -6.91 29.97 -31.81
CA ARG A 477 -5.70 30.76 -32.08
C ARG A 477 -5.03 30.42 -33.40
N GLU A 478 -5.09 29.16 -33.83
CA GLU A 478 -4.57 28.71 -35.12
C GLU A 478 -5.45 29.15 -36.31
N ASN A 479 -6.77 29.25 -36.11
CA ASN A 479 -7.73 29.66 -37.14
C ASN A 479 -7.98 31.18 -37.20
N GLU A 480 -7.45 31.97 -36.27
CA GLU A 480 -7.51 33.45 -36.28
C GLU A 480 -6.44 34.10 -37.21
N TYR A 481 -5.85 33.34 -38.14
CA TYR A 481 -4.91 33.82 -39.17
C TYR A 481 -5.51 33.83 -40.57
#